data_AF-A0A848E911-F1
#
_entry.id   AF-A0A848E911-F1
#
_cell.length_a   1.000
_cell.length_b   1.000
_cell.length_c   1.000
_cell.angle_alpha   90.00
_cell.angle_beta   90.00
_cell.angle_gamma   90.00
#
_symmetry.space_group_name_H-M   'P 1'
#
loop_
_entity.id
_entity.type
_entity.pdbx_description
1 polymer ?
#
loop_
_entity_poly.entity_id
_entity_poly.type
_entity_poly.pdbx_seq_one_letter_code
_entity_poly.pdbx_strand_id
1 'polypeptide(L)' 'MDSLLLLIPVSLFLGLLGLIGFLWALRSRQYEDLDGAAARILFDDQPRKETPP' A
#
# COMPACT_ATOMS: atom_id res chain seq x y z
N MET A 1 19.31 -4.81 32.73
CA MET A 1 20.06 -4.64 31.45
C MET A 1 19.73 -5.76 30.47
N ASP A 2 19.15 -6.87 30.91
CA ASP A 2 18.80 -8.04 30.08
C ASP A 2 17.71 -7.76 29.04
N SER A 3 16.75 -6.89 29.35
CA SER A 3 15.68 -6.54 28.41
C SER A 3 16.21 -5.84 27.15
N LEU A 4 17.27 -5.04 27.26
CA LEU A 4 17.87 -4.38 26.09
C LEU A 4 18.50 -5.40 25.13
N LEU A 5 19.09 -6.48 25.66
CA LEU A 5 19.66 -7.55 24.84
C LEU A 5 18.61 -8.28 24.00
N LEU A 6 17.35 -8.31 24.44
CA LEU A 6 16.23 -8.87 23.68
C LEU A 6 15.54 -7.82 22.80
N LEU A 7 15.37 -6.59 23.30
CA LEU A 7 14.67 -5.52 22.59
C LEU A 7 15.46 -4.99 21.39
N ILE A 8 16.79 -4.95 21.46
CA ILE A 8 17.64 -4.52 20.33
C ILE A 8 17.42 -5.42 19.09
N PRO A 9 17.62 -6.76 19.16
CA PRO A 9 17.40 -7.61 17.99
C PRO A 9 15.94 -7.64 17.55
N VAL A 10 14.97 -7.57 18.47
CA VAL A 10 13.55 -7.47 18.12
C VAL A 10 13.26 -6.19 17.33
N SER A 11 13.79 -5.04 17.78
CA SER A 11 13.59 -3.76 17.09
C SER A 11 14.23 -3.74 15.71
N LEU A 12 15.44 -4.29 15.57
CA LEU A 12 16.12 -4.43 14.28
C LEU A 12 15.34 -5.36 13.33
N PHE A 13 14.82 -6.46 13.84
CA PHE A 13 14.02 -7.40 13.06
C PHE A 13 12.72 -6.76 12.58
N LEU A 14 12.01 -6.05 13.45
CA LEU A 14 10.79 -5.32 13.09
C LEU A 14 11.08 -4.21 12.08
N GLY A 15 12.18 -3.46 12.25
CA GLY A 15 12.62 -2.45 11.29
C GLY A 15 12.95 -3.05 9.92
N LEU A 16 13.64 -4.19 9.89
CA LEU A 16 13.97 -4.89 8.64
C LEU A 16 12.72 -5.45 7.96
N LEU A 17 11.80 -6.05 8.71
CA LEU A 17 10.50 -6.51 8.18
C LEU A 17 9.71 -5.35 7.56
N GLY A 18 9.64 -4.21 8.25
CA GLY A 18 9.01 -3.00 7.74
C GLY A 18 9.67 -2.50 6.44
N LEU A 19 10.99 -2.48 6.40
CA LEU A 19 11.74 -2.07 5.21
C LEU A 19 11.50 -3.01 4.02
N ILE A 20 11.54 -4.33 4.24
CA ILE A 20 11.25 -5.32 3.18
C ILE A 20 9.81 -5.15 2.69
N GLY A 21 8.84 -5.00 3.59
CA GLY A 21 7.45 -4.76 3.25
C GLY A 21 7.27 -3.48 2.42
N PHE A 22 7.95 -2.41 2.80
CA PHE A 22 7.93 -1.14 2.07
C PHE A 22 8.53 -1.27 0.66
N LEU A 23 9.70 -1.91 0.53
CA LEU A 23 10.33 -2.14 -0.76
C LEU A 23 9.49 -3.07 -1.66
N TRP A 24 8.83 -4.07 -1.08
CA TRP A 24 7.89 -4.93 -1.80
C TRP A 24 6.68 -4.14 -2.30
N ALA A 25 6.09 -3.27 -1.48
CA ALA A 25 4.97 -2.43 -1.88
C ALA A 25 5.33 -1.49 -3.05
N LEU A 26 6.52 -0.88 -3.01
CA LEU A 26 7.03 -0.06 -4.12
C LEU A 26 7.23 -0.89 -5.40
N ARG A 27 7.81 -2.10 -5.28
CA ARG A 27 8.07 -2.98 -6.42
C ARG A 27 6.78 -3.54 -7.04
N SER A 28 5.74 -3.77 -6.23
CA SER A 28 4.47 -4.35 -6.67
C SER A 28 3.64 -3.41 -7.56
N ARG A 29 4.12 -2.18 -7.84
CA ARG A 29 3.45 -1.19 -8.69
C ARG A 29 1.98 -0.93 -8.31
N GLN A 30 1.60 -1.24 -7.06
CA GLN A 30 0.23 -1.03 -6.54
C GLN A 30 -0.21 0.45 -6.62
N TYR A 31 0.76 1.36 -6.69
CA TYR A 31 0.51 2.79 -6.83
C TYR A 31 0.13 3.22 -8.25
N GLU A 32 0.30 2.38 -9.29
CA GLU A 32 -0.04 2.75 -10.66
C GLU A 32 -1.55 2.80 -10.92
N ASP A 33 -2.35 2.01 -10.20
CA ASP A 33 -3.83 2.01 -10.33
C ASP A 33 -4.52 2.77 -9.19
N LEU A 34 -3.78 3.42 -8.27
CA LEU A 34 -4.40 4.30 -7.27
C LEU A 34 -5.05 5.52 -7.92
N ASP A 35 -4.41 6.12 -8.93
CA ASP A 35 -4.96 7.24 -9.69
C ASP A 35 -6.23 6.82 -10.47
N GLY A 36 -6.23 5.62 -11.05
CA GLY A 36 -7.38 5.04 -11.72
C GLY A 36 -8.52 4.70 -10.76
N ALA A 37 -8.23 4.16 -9.59
CA ALA A 37 -9.21 3.86 -8.55
C ALA A 37 -9.87 5.13 -7.98
N ALA A 38 -9.09 6.19 -7.76
CA ALA A 38 -9.59 7.50 -7.32
C ALA A 38 -10.49 8.17 -8.37
N ALA A 39 -10.14 8.05 -9.66
CA ALA A 39 -11.00 8.51 -10.73
C ALA A 39 -12.32 7.72 -10.77
N ARG A 40 -12.26 6.38 -10.62
CA ARG A 40 -13.47 5.53 -10.62
C ARG A 40 -14.42 5.89 -9.48
N ILE A 41 -13.94 6.03 -8.24
CA ILE A 41 -14.82 6.35 -7.10
C ILE A 41 -15.46 7.75 -7.19
N LEU A 42 -14.81 8.71 -7.86
CA LEU A 42 -15.36 10.05 -8.05
C LEU A 42 -16.47 10.08 -9.12
N PHE A 43 -16.40 9.19 -10.11
CA PHE A 43 -17.33 9.13 -11.23
C PHE A 43 -18.31 7.96 -11.19
N ASP A 44 -18.25 7.08 -10.18
CA ASP A 44 -19.10 5.88 -10.05
C ASP A 44 -20.60 6.23 -9.93
N ASP A 45 -20.90 7.40 -9.35
CA ASP A 45 -22.26 7.90 -9.19
C ASP A 45 -22.83 8.55 -10.46
N GLN A 46 -22.02 8.73 -11.52
CA GLN A 46 -22.50 9.29 -12.78
C GLN A 46 -23.23 8.19 -13.59
N PRO A 47 -24.53 8.34 -13.88
CA PRO A 47 -25.24 7.35 -14.69
C PRO A 47 -24.57 7.30 -16.07
N ARG A 48 -24.08 6.11 -16.43
CA ARG A 48 -23.55 5.83 -17.76
C ARG A 48 -24.65 6.20 -18.76
N LYS A 49 -24.44 7.25 -19.55
CA LYS A 49 -25.29 7.54 -20.70
C LYS A 49 -25.12 6.37 -21.67
N GLU A 50 -26.05 5.43 -21.60
CA GLU A 50 -26.28 4.48 -22.67
C GLU A 50 -26.73 5.29 -23.88
N THR A 51 -25.83 5.50 -24.84
CA THR A 51 -26.20 5.98 -26.15
C THR A 51 -26.69 4.76 -26.93
N PRO A 52 -27.99 4.66 -27.28
CA PRO A 52 -28.48 3.56 -28.09
C PRO A 52 -27.91 3.67 -29.53
N PRO A 53 -27.76 2.53 -30.23
CA PRO A 53 -27.21 2.46 -31.59
C PRO A 53 -28.08 3.18 -32.64
#